data_AF-C9KPL0-F1
#
_entry.id   AF-C9KPL0-F1
#
_cell.length_a   1.000
_cell.length_b   1.000
_cell.length_c   1.000
_cell.angle_alpha   90.00
_cell.angle_beta   90.00
_cell.angle_gamma   90.00
#
_symmetry.space_group_name_H-M   'P 1'
#
loop_
_entity.id
_entity.type
_entity.pdbx_description
1 polymer ?
#
loop_
_entity_poly.entity_id
_entity_poly.type
_entity_poly.pdbx_seq_one_letter_code
_entity_poly.pdbx_strand_id
1 'polypeptide(L)'
;MNAIHGLDGRVWLGAAIDFSLLLYYNVLQKEGFFMTISVRLNDNDAMLFRKYAEMNGISMSELVRRAVLERIEDDFDMKCYEKAMKEYRENPETFTLDEVEKELGLA
;
A
#
# COMPACT_ATOMS: atom_id res chain seq x y z
N MET A 1 0.70 13.87 -21.95
CA MET A 1 0.66 12.84 -20.89
C MET A 1 0.64 11.51 -21.61
N ASN A 2 1.80 10.90 -21.78
CA ASN A 2 1.97 9.74 -22.66
C ASN A 2 1.55 8.48 -21.90
N ALA A 3 0.55 7.79 -22.43
CA ALA A 3 0.20 6.44 -22.02
C ALA A 3 1.39 5.52 -22.30
N ILE A 4 1.83 4.77 -21.28
CA ILE A 4 2.77 3.68 -21.48
C ILE A 4 1.93 2.54 -22.07
N HIS A 5 1.97 2.41 -23.39
CA HIS A 5 1.29 1.33 -24.12
C HIS A 5 2.09 0.04 -23.95
N GLY A 6 1.44 -1.02 -23.47
CA GLY A 6 1.92 -2.39 -23.66
C GLY A 6 1.80 -2.78 -25.14
N LEU A 7 2.77 -3.55 -25.65
CA LEU A 7 2.92 -3.89 -27.07
C LEU A 7 1.82 -4.82 -27.63
N ASP A 8 0.86 -5.25 -26.81
CA ASP A 8 -0.31 -6.04 -27.21
C ASP A 8 -1.60 -5.21 -27.34
N GLY A 9 -1.53 -3.89 -27.19
CA GLY A 9 -2.70 -3.01 -27.25
C GLY A 9 -3.62 -3.12 -26.03
N ARG A 10 -3.26 -3.93 -25.02
CA ARG A 10 -3.93 -3.92 -23.73
C ARG A 10 -3.29 -2.85 -22.87
N VAL A 11 -4.12 -1.87 -22.50
CA VAL A 11 -3.76 -0.88 -21.49
C VAL A 11 -3.48 -1.66 -20.21
N TRP A 12 -2.30 -1.49 -19.62
CA TRP A 12 -1.99 -1.93 -18.26
C TRP A 12 -2.90 -1.19 -17.26
N LEU A 13 -4.20 -1.54 -17.23
CA LEU A 13 -5.20 -0.93 -16.36
C LEU A 13 -4.97 -1.27 -14.88
N GLY A 14 -4.15 -2.30 -14.60
CA GLY A 14 -3.70 -2.67 -13.25
C GLY A 14 -2.68 -1.69 -12.67
N ALA A 15 -1.61 -1.38 -13.41
CA ALA A 15 -0.48 -0.58 -12.91
C ALA A 15 -0.83 0.90 -12.64
N ALA A 16 -1.87 1.43 -13.29
CA ALA A 16 -2.26 2.84 -13.14
C ALA A 16 -2.98 3.16 -11.82
N ILE A 17 -3.58 2.15 -11.15
CA ILE A 17 -4.32 2.37 -9.90
C ILE A 17 -3.39 2.27 -8.68
N ASP A 18 -2.43 1.34 -8.69
CA ASP A 18 -1.50 1.13 -7.57
C ASP A 18 -0.47 2.26 -7.42
N PHE A 19 0.06 2.77 -8.54
CA PHE A 19 1.04 3.87 -8.49
C PHE A 19 0.39 5.17 -7.99
N SER A 20 -0.89 5.38 -8.28
CA SER A 20 -1.64 6.58 -7.86
C SER A 20 -1.81 6.66 -6.34
N LEU A 21 -2.14 5.55 -5.67
CA LEU A 21 -2.31 5.52 -4.22
C LEU A 21 -0.97 5.57 -3.46
N LEU A 22 0.07 4.91 -3.97
CA LEU A 22 1.42 5.00 -3.41
C LEU A 22 2.04 6.39 -3.62
N LEU A 23 1.75 7.06 -4.74
CA LEU A 23 2.03 8.48 -4.91
C LEU A 23 1.20 9.33 -3.96
N TYR A 24 -0.10 9.06 -3.81
CA TYR A 24 -0.99 9.83 -2.93
C TYR A 24 -0.53 9.76 -1.47
N TYR A 25 -0.12 8.57 -1.01
CA TYR A 25 0.49 8.35 0.31
C TYR A 25 1.79 9.14 0.50
N ASN A 26 2.69 9.13 -0.49
CA ASN A 26 3.94 9.91 -0.47
C ASN A 26 3.72 11.43 -0.64
N VAL A 27 2.68 11.85 -1.36
CA VAL A 27 2.34 13.27 -1.62
C VAL A 27 1.69 13.92 -0.40
N LEU A 28 0.84 13.21 0.36
CA LEU A 28 0.25 13.74 1.61
C LEU A 28 1.27 13.91 2.74
N GLN A 29 2.37 13.16 2.73
CA GLN A 29 3.49 13.39 3.66
C GLN A 29 4.20 14.74 3.42
N LYS A 30 4.01 15.39 2.25
CA LYS A 30 4.70 16.66 1.91
C LYS A 30 3.97 17.93 2.35
N GLU A 31 2.68 17.88 2.64
CA GLU A 31 1.88 19.04 3.08
C GLU A 31 1.33 18.75 4.48
N GLY A 32 2.13 19.09 5.50
CA GLY A 32 1.87 18.73 6.90
C GLY A 32 0.71 19.51 7.53
N PHE A 33 -0.51 19.01 7.37
CA PHE A 33 -1.64 19.41 8.22
C PHE A 33 -1.75 18.45 9.42
N PHE A 34 -1.39 18.93 10.61
CA PHE A 34 -1.56 18.17 11.85
C PHE A 34 -3.03 18.17 12.26
N MET A 35 -3.70 17.04 12.08
CA MET A 35 -5.04 16.79 12.60
C MET A 35 -4.97 16.01 13.91
N THR A 36 -5.77 16.41 14.90
CA THR A 36 -5.91 15.68 16.16
C THR A 36 -7.10 14.75 16.10
N ILE A 37 -6.89 13.49 16.49
CA ILE A 37 -7.95 12.51 16.69
C ILE A 37 -8.12 12.24 18.18
N SER A 38 -9.38 12.18 18.64
CA SER A 38 -9.71 11.84 20.03
C SER A 38 -10.26 10.42 20.09
N VAL A 39 -9.53 9.52 20.74
CA VAL A 39 -9.93 8.12 20.93
C VAL A 39 -10.35 7.92 22.38
N ARG A 40 -11.54 7.36 22.61
CA ARG A 40 -12.01 7.02 23.96
C ARG A 40 -11.48 5.64 24.34
N LEU A 41 -10.77 5.55 25.45
CA LEU A 41 -10.23 4.31 26.01
C LEU A 41 -10.67 4.18 27.46
N ASN A 42 -10.75 2.95 27.96
CA ASN A 42 -10.81 2.72 29.41
C ASN A 42 -9.38 2.82 29.99
N ASP A 43 -9.28 2.83 31.32
CA ASP A 43 -7.99 3.00 32.01
C ASP A 43 -7.00 1.86 31.74
N ASN A 44 -7.49 0.63 31.59
CA ASN A 44 -6.66 -0.53 31.32
C ASN A 44 -6.03 -0.48 29.93
N ASP A 45 -6.84 -0.16 28.91
CA ASP A 45 -6.37 -0.04 27.53
C ASP A 45 -5.41 1.15 27.38
N ALA A 46 -5.71 2.28 28.01
CA ALA A 46 -4.84 3.45 28.02
C ALA A 46 -3.48 3.14 28.67
N MET A 47 -3.47 2.38 29.76
CA MET A 47 -2.24 1.93 30.42
C MET A 47 -1.46 0.95 29.54
N LEU A 48 -2.12 -0.02 28.93
CA LEU A 48 -1.50 -1.00 28.04
C LEU A 48 -0.83 -0.30 26.85
N PHE A 49 -1.55 0.59 26.17
CA PHE A 49 -1.03 1.30 25.00
C PHE A 49 0.17 2.16 25.38
N ARG A 50 0.10 2.85 26.53
CA ARG A 50 1.21 3.67 27.02
C ARG A 50 2.45 2.83 27.31
N LYS A 51 2.30 1.70 28.00
CA LYS A 51 3.42 0.80 28.30
C LYS A 51 4.03 0.21 27.03
N TYR A 52 3.21 -0.18 26.07
CA TYR A 52 3.69 -0.67 24.78
C TYR A 52 4.46 0.42 24.00
N ALA A 53 3.93 1.64 23.95
CA ALA A 53 4.60 2.77 23.30
C ALA A 53 5.94 3.10 23.97
N GLU A 54 5.99 3.13 25.31
CA GLU A 54 7.21 3.29 26.10
C GLU A 54 8.26 2.22 25.79
N MET A 55 7.85 0.94 25.76
CA MET A 55 8.74 -0.19 25.45
C MET A 55 9.36 -0.11 24.05
N ASN A 56 8.63 0.46 23.10
CA ASN A 56 9.07 0.60 21.71
C ASN A 56 9.70 1.97 21.40
N GLY A 57 9.81 2.85 22.41
CA GLY A 57 10.40 4.19 22.23
C GLY A 57 9.62 5.11 21.29
N ILE A 58 8.31 4.90 21.15
CA ILE A 58 7.42 5.69 20.28
C ILE A 58 6.35 6.43 21.09
N SER A 59 5.73 7.44 20.49
CA SER A 59 4.58 8.12 21.12
C SER A 59 3.29 7.30 20.98
N MET A 60 2.31 7.58 21.84
CA MET A 60 0.95 7.02 21.72
C MET A 60 0.31 7.34 20.35
N SER A 61 0.50 8.56 19.86
CA SER A 61 -0.02 8.97 18.56
C SER A 61 0.65 8.21 17.41
N GLU A 62 1.94 7.92 17.53
CA GLU A 62 2.68 7.14 16.54
C GLU A 62 2.25 5.67 16.55
N LEU A 63 2.05 5.09 17.73
CA LEU A 63 1.51 3.74 17.87
C LEU A 63 0.16 3.60 17.15
N VAL A 64 -0.78 4.51 17.45
CA VAL A 64 -2.11 4.50 16.83
C VAL A 64 -2.01 4.74 15.32
N ARG A 65 -1.16 5.68 14.88
CA ARG A 65 -0.94 5.96 13.46
C ARG A 65 -0.48 4.70 12.72
N ARG A 66 0.56 4.02 13.21
CA ARG A 66 1.10 2.81 12.58
C ARG A 66 0.07 1.69 12.53
N ALA A 67 -0.58 1.39 13.65
CA ALA A 67 -1.58 0.33 13.70
C ALA A 67 -2.74 0.55 12.72
N VAL A 68 -3.19 1.80 12.56
CA VAL A 68 -4.24 2.14 11.58
C VAL A 68 -3.73 2.00 10.15
N LEU A 69 -2.51 2.45 9.87
CA LEU A 69 -1.90 2.35 8.54
C LEU A 69 -1.68 0.89 8.12
N GLU A 70 -1.09 0.08 9.00
CA GLU A 70 -0.89 -1.36 8.78
C GLU A 70 -2.22 -2.05 8.46
N ARG A 71 -3.29 -1.73 9.19
CA ARG A 71 -4.62 -2.30 8.92
C ARG A 71 -5.18 -1.89 7.55
N ILE A 72 -4.94 -0.66 7.12
CA ILE A 72 -5.34 -0.16 5.80
C ILE A 72 -4.54 -0.85 4.70
N GLU A 73 -3.23 -1.02 4.90
CA GLU A 73 -2.32 -1.73 3.99
C GLU A 73 -2.77 -3.19 3.82
N ASP A 74 -3.01 -3.93 4.91
CA ASP A 74 -3.49 -5.32 4.85
C ASP A 74 -4.79 -5.47 4.02
N ASP A 75 -5.75 -4.55 4.23
CA ASP A 75 -7.02 -4.56 3.51
C ASP A 75 -6.86 -4.19 2.02
N PHE A 76 -5.85 -3.39 1.70
CA PHE A 76 -5.54 -3.01 0.34
C PHE A 76 -4.80 -4.12 -0.39
N ASP A 77 -3.77 -4.69 0.24
CA ASP A 77 -2.99 -5.81 -0.27
C ASP A 77 -3.87 -7.01 -0.62
N MET A 78 -4.86 -7.32 0.23
CA MET A 78 -5.84 -8.37 -0.06
C MET A 78 -6.63 -8.10 -1.34
N LYS A 79 -7.11 -6.86 -1.53
CA LYS A 79 -7.87 -6.49 -2.74
C LYS A 79 -7.01 -6.53 -4.00
N CYS A 80 -5.75 -6.09 -3.89
CA CYS A 80 -4.81 -6.16 -5.01
C CYS A 80 -4.51 -7.62 -5.37
N TYR A 81 -4.31 -8.49 -4.38
CA TYR A 81 -4.16 -9.92 -4.59
C TYR A 81 -5.39 -10.55 -5.25
N GLU A 82 -6.59 -10.29 -4.75
CA GLU A 82 -7.84 -10.83 -5.32
C GLU A 82 -8.00 -10.42 -6.80
N LYS A 83 -7.71 -9.16 -7.11
CA LYS A 83 -7.76 -8.63 -8.47
C LYS A 83 -6.71 -9.30 -9.37
N ALA A 84 -5.45 -9.34 -8.93
CA ALA A 84 -4.36 -9.96 -9.67
C ALA A 84 -4.64 -11.45 -9.94
N MET A 85 -5.16 -12.18 -8.95
CA MET A 85 -5.52 -13.58 -9.09
C MET A 85 -6.71 -13.80 -10.02
N LYS A 86 -7.68 -12.87 -10.05
CA LYS A 86 -8.79 -12.93 -11.00
C LYS A 86 -8.28 -12.73 -12.43
N GLU A 87 -7.47 -11.70 -12.67
CA GLU A 87 -6.87 -11.42 -13.98
C GLU A 87 -6.00 -12.60 -14.46
N TYR A 88 -5.19 -13.17 -13.56
CA TYR A 88 -4.38 -14.37 -13.85
C TYR A 88 -5.24 -15.60 -14.17
N ARG A 89 -6.35 -15.82 -13.46
CA ARG A 89 -7.26 -16.95 -13.77
C ARG A 89 -7.96 -16.77 -15.12
N GLU A 90 -8.21 -15.53 -15.54
CA GLU A 90 -8.79 -15.21 -16.86
C GLU A 90 -7.75 -15.37 -17.98
N ASN A 91 -6.47 -15.05 -17.71
CA ASN A 91 -5.35 -15.25 -18.64
C ASN A 91 -4.09 -15.75 -17.91
N PRO A 92 -3.90 -17.07 -17.77
CA PRO A 92 -2.81 -17.65 -16.97
C PRO A 92 -1.48 -17.69 -17.73
N GLU A 93 -1.10 -16.58 -18.35
CA GLU A 93 0.21 -16.44 -18.99
C GLU A 93 1.27 -16.10 -17.94
N THR A 94 2.39 -16.83 -17.96
CA THR A 94 3.53 -16.62 -17.08
C THR A 94 4.78 -16.46 -17.92
N PHE A 95 5.62 -15.50 -17.57
CA PHE A 95 6.91 -15.26 -18.21
C PHE A 95 8.04 -15.65 -17.27
N THR A 96 9.10 -16.23 -17.82
CA THR A 96 10.36 -16.40 -17.11
C THR A 96 11.08 -15.05 -16.96
N LEU A 97 12.01 -14.97 -16.01
CA LEU A 97 12.77 -13.73 -15.78
C LEU A 97 13.50 -13.27 -17.06
N ASP A 98 14.15 -14.18 -17.77
CA ASP A 98 14.86 -13.91 -19.03
C ASP A 98 13.94 -13.32 -20.11
N GLU A 99 12.70 -13.81 -20.22
CA GLU A 99 11.71 -13.30 -21.17
C GLU A 99 11.29 -11.87 -20.83
N VAL A 100 11.07 -11.58 -19.54
CA VAL A 100 10.70 -10.24 -19.06
C VAL A 100 11.86 -9.26 -19.22
N GLU A 101 13.10 -9.65 -18.90
CA GLU A 101 14.29 -8.80 -19.06
C GLU A 101 14.50 -8.40 -20.52
N LYS A 102 14.29 -9.34 -21.44
CA LYS A 102 14.37 -9.09 -22.88
C LYS A 102 13.24 -8.18 -23.36
N GLU A 103 12.02 -8.35 -22.87
CA GLU A 103 10.88 -7.50 -23.23
C GLU A 103 11.04 -6.06 -22.73
N LEU A 104 11.61 -5.87 -21.53
CA LEU A 104 11.85 -4.56 -20.93
C LEU A 104 13.15 -3.88 -21.42
N GLY A 105 13.95 -4.56 -22.25
CA GLY A 105 15.21 -4.02 -22.77
C GLY A 105 16.32 -3.90 -21.71
N LEU A 106 16.30 -4.78 -20.72
CA LEU A 106 17.28 -4.84 -19.62
C LEU A 106 18.40 -5.87 -19.88
N ALA A 107 18.28 -6.66 -20.95
CA ALA A 107 19.23 -7.69 -21.39
C ALA A 107 20.01 -7.31 -22.66
#